data_AF-A0A285MS92-F1
#
_entry.id   AF-A0A285MS92-F1
#
_cell.length_a   1.000
_cell.length_b   1.000
_cell.length_c   1.000
_cell.angle_alpha   90.00
_cell.angle_beta   90.00
_cell.angle_gamma   90.00
#
_symmetry.space_group_name_H-M   'P 1'
#
loop_
_entity.id
_entity.type
_entity.pdbx_description
1 polymer ?
#
loop_
_entity_poly.entity_id
_entity_poly.type
_entity_poly.pdbx_seq_one_letter_code
_entity_poly.pdbx_strand_id
1 'polypeptide(L)'
;MKKPEVLQLDFGFDVIPVVPQKNPADTHKKTADFVFDFMDCLTAPTIVFPSAWQDTIPKDLLSHIPIARLLCLNKGEMMASIPEMIAYMMPRTFESPLPSEWVNIYTWAGAQYAHRFKGADQQEVMAEIAPKELSEYEKGLLTNLRRWIYEKRRKALKHRMKSESQSQPKAKAPMQTGLFGDGP
;
A
#
# COMPACT_ATOMS: atom_id res chain seq x y z
N MET A 1 50.59 -19.54 -17.62
CA MET A 1 49.21 -19.40 -18.15
C MET A 1 48.54 -20.77 -18.05
N LYS A 2 47.59 -20.95 -17.12
CA LYS A 2 46.88 -22.22 -16.94
C LYS A 2 45.68 -22.24 -17.89
N LYS A 3 45.62 -23.22 -18.80
CA LYS A 3 44.47 -23.45 -19.69
C LYS A 3 43.29 -23.93 -18.84
N PRO A 4 42.08 -23.36 -19.00
CA PRO A 4 40.88 -23.92 -18.38
C PRO A 4 40.55 -25.25 -19.04
N GLU A 5 40.21 -26.24 -18.22
CA GLU A 5 39.79 -27.58 -18.62
C GLU A 5 38.34 -27.50 -19.11
N VAL A 6 38.14 -27.84 -20.38
CA VAL A 6 36.83 -27.79 -21.05
C VAL A 6 36.27 -29.19 -21.05
N LEU A 7 35.18 -29.42 -20.32
CA LEU A 7 34.42 -30.67 -20.39
C LEU A 7 33.49 -30.60 -21.61
N GLN A 8 33.85 -31.30 -22.68
CA GLN A 8 32.97 -31.50 -23.84
C GLN A 8 31.90 -32.54 -23.47
N LEU A 9 30.63 -32.17 -23.61
CA LEU A 9 29.51 -33.11 -23.60
C LEU A 9 29.10 -33.35 -25.07
N ASP A 10 28.91 -34.62 -25.45
CA ASP A 10 28.76 -35.18 -26.81
C ASP A 10 27.48 -34.76 -27.59
N PHE A 11 26.98 -33.56 -27.37
CA PHE A 11 25.85 -33.01 -28.11
C PHE A 11 26.19 -31.64 -28.67
N GLY A 12 27.09 -31.57 -29.66
CA GLY A 12 27.20 -30.54 -30.72
C GLY A 12 26.96 -29.04 -30.42
N PHE A 13 26.91 -28.62 -29.16
CA PHE A 13 26.54 -27.30 -28.71
C PHE A 13 27.55 -26.87 -27.66
N ASP A 14 28.28 -25.80 -27.94
CA ASP A 14 29.18 -25.17 -26.98
C ASP A 14 28.34 -24.47 -25.90
N VAL A 15 28.20 -25.12 -24.74
CA VAL A 15 27.54 -24.51 -23.57
C VAL A 15 28.49 -23.49 -22.95
N ILE A 16 28.20 -22.20 -23.15
CA ILE A 16 28.84 -21.13 -22.38
C ILE A 16 28.38 -21.30 -20.93
N PRO A 17 29.28 -21.44 -19.94
CA PRO A 17 28.87 -21.54 -18.55
C PRO A 17 28.15 -20.25 -18.15
N VAL A 18 26.87 -20.38 -17.77
CA VAL A 18 26.10 -19.28 -17.21
C VAL A 18 26.81 -18.86 -15.93
N VAL A 19 27.48 -17.71 -15.97
CA VAL A 19 28.01 -17.03 -14.80
C VAL A 19 26.86 -16.86 -13.81
N PRO A 20 26.96 -17.30 -12.54
CA PRO A 20 25.86 -17.18 -11.59
C PRO A 20 25.61 -15.70 -11.34
N GLN A 21 24.55 -15.17 -11.95
CA GLN A 21 24.13 -13.80 -11.72
C GLN A 21 23.15 -13.75 -10.54
N LYS A 22 23.55 -12.94 -9.55
CA LYS A 22 22.81 -12.39 -8.41
C LYS A 22 22.82 -13.20 -7.11
N ASN A 23 23.22 -12.51 -6.05
CA ASN A 23 23.27 -13.03 -4.69
C ASN A 23 21.85 -13.44 -4.22
N PRO A 24 21.67 -14.64 -3.62
CA PRO A 24 20.36 -15.10 -3.15
C PRO A 24 19.74 -14.18 -2.07
N ALA A 25 20.56 -13.42 -1.35
CA ALA A 25 20.11 -12.45 -0.35
C ALA A 25 19.29 -11.29 -0.95
N ASP A 26 19.61 -10.84 -2.17
CA ASP A 26 18.90 -9.74 -2.83
C ASP A 26 17.51 -10.15 -3.31
N THR A 27 17.32 -11.41 -3.69
CA THR A 27 16.03 -11.97 -4.12
C THR A 27 15.07 -12.13 -2.94
N HIS A 28 15.57 -12.60 -1.78
CA HIS A 28 14.77 -12.71 -0.56
C HIS A 28 14.28 -11.35 -0.06
N LYS A 29 15.15 -10.33 -0.08
CA LYS A 29 14.78 -8.97 0.34
C LYS A 29 13.68 -8.37 -0.52
N LYS A 30 13.81 -8.46 -1.86
CA LYS A 30 12.79 -7.95 -2.80
C LYS A 30 11.44 -8.62 -2.62
N THR A 31 11.44 -9.92 -2.33
CA THR A 31 10.20 -10.68 -2.08
C THR A 31 9.53 -10.20 -0.79
N ALA A 32 10.31 -9.98 0.28
CA ALA A 32 9.79 -9.45 1.54
C ALA A 32 9.23 -8.03 1.40
N ASP A 33 9.92 -7.15 0.66
CA ASP A 33 9.46 -5.78 0.40
C ASP A 33 8.15 -5.80 -0.40
N PHE A 34 8.04 -6.64 -1.43
CA PHE A 34 6.80 -6.82 -2.19
C PHE A 34 5.62 -7.30 -1.33
N VAL A 35 5.85 -8.33 -0.51
CA VAL A 35 4.81 -8.85 0.40
C VAL A 35 4.37 -7.76 1.39
N PHE A 36 5.31 -6.99 1.93
CA PHE A 36 4.99 -5.87 2.81
C PHE A 36 4.16 -4.80 2.08
N ASP A 37 4.53 -4.43 0.86
CA ASP A 37 3.81 -3.45 0.07
C ASP A 37 2.39 -3.89 -0.27
N PHE A 38 2.22 -5.18 -0.58
CA PHE A 38 0.92 -5.79 -0.81
C PHE A 38 0.07 -5.83 0.46
N MET A 39 0.64 -6.25 1.60
CA MET A 39 -0.03 -6.22 2.91
C MET A 39 -0.43 -4.80 3.32
N ASP A 40 0.41 -3.79 3.05
CA ASP A 40 0.09 -2.38 3.29
C ASP A 40 -1.15 -1.95 2.49
N CYS A 41 -1.28 -2.38 1.24
CA CYS A 41 -2.45 -2.04 0.44
C CYS A 41 -3.75 -2.60 1.04
N LEU A 42 -3.71 -3.84 1.53
CA LEU A 42 -4.91 -4.56 1.98
C LEU A 42 -5.28 -4.31 3.44
N THR A 43 -4.28 -4.21 4.32
CA THR A 43 -4.49 -4.30 5.78
C THR A 43 -4.14 -3.03 6.53
N ALA A 44 -3.47 -2.06 5.89
CA ALA A 44 -3.16 -0.81 6.55
C ALA A 44 -4.44 -0.07 6.94
N PRO A 45 -4.49 0.55 8.13
CA PRO A 45 -5.64 1.34 8.54
C PRO A 45 -5.85 2.52 7.59
N THR A 46 -7.11 2.88 7.36
CA THR A 46 -7.45 4.11 6.65
C THR A 46 -7.30 5.27 7.63
N ILE A 47 -6.45 6.24 7.27
CA ILE A 47 -6.26 7.45 8.09
C ILE A 47 -7.40 8.41 7.79
N VAL A 48 -8.11 8.82 8.83
CA VAL A 48 -9.25 9.73 8.75
C VAL A 48 -8.95 10.97 9.60
N PHE A 49 -9.47 12.13 9.21
CA PHE A 49 -9.35 13.33 10.02
C PHE A 49 -10.09 13.16 11.37
N PRO A 50 -9.45 13.47 12.51
CA PRO A 50 -10.02 13.24 13.82
C PRO A 50 -11.13 14.26 14.13
N SER A 51 -12.37 13.95 13.72
CA SER A 51 -13.56 14.75 14.01
C SER A 51 -14.73 13.91 14.52
N ALA A 52 -15.80 14.58 14.93
CA ALA A 52 -17.09 13.95 15.24
C ALA A 52 -17.78 13.34 13.99
N TRP A 53 -17.29 13.65 12.78
CA TRP A 53 -17.87 13.24 11.51
C TRP A 53 -17.17 12.02 10.89
N GLN A 54 -16.35 11.29 11.66
CA GLN A 54 -15.67 10.09 11.16
C GLN A 54 -16.66 9.01 10.73
N ASP A 55 -17.77 8.87 11.45
CA ASP A 55 -18.78 7.83 11.19
C ASP A 55 -19.68 8.15 9.98
N THR A 56 -19.61 9.36 9.43
CA THR A 56 -20.40 9.75 8.24
C THR A 56 -19.74 9.37 6.93
N ILE A 57 -18.52 8.82 6.96
CA ILE A 57 -17.83 8.38 5.75
C ILE A 57 -18.59 7.20 5.15
N PRO A 58 -18.98 7.26 3.85
CA PRO A 58 -19.70 6.18 3.20
C PRO A 58 -18.90 4.87 3.24
N LYS A 59 -19.56 3.79 3.66
CA LYS A 59 -18.94 2.44 3.69
C LYS A 59 -18.43 2.01 2.32
N ASP A 60 -19.15 2.39 1.26
CA ASP A 60 -18.76 2.13 -0.12
C ASP A 60 -17.43 2.81 -0.51
N LEU A 61 -17.19 4.03 -0.03
CA LEU A 61 -15.91 4.72 -0.22
C LEU A 61 -14.78 3.93 0.46
N LEU A 62 -15.02 3.47 1.68
CA LEU A 62 -14.04 2.68 2.44
C LEU A 62 -13.75 1.33 1.78
N SER A 63 -14.73 0.65 1.17
CA SER A 63 -14.51 -0.62 0.46
C SER A 63 -13.70 -0.48 -0.82
N HIS A 64 -13.68 0.69 -1.46
CA HIS A 64 -12.89 0.92 -2.66
C HIS A 64 -11.41 1.23 -2.38
N ILE A 65 -11.06 1.62 -1.15
CA ILE A 65 -9.70 2.00 -0.78
C ILE A 65 -8.66 0.90 -1.05
N PRO A 66 -8.86 -0.37 -0.64
CA PRO A 66 -7.86 -1.43 -0.89
C PRO A 66 -7.53 -1.61 -2.37
N ILE A 67 -8.56 -1.63 -3.24
CA ILE A 67 -8.38 -1.74 -4.69
C ILE A 67 -7.66 -0.51 -5.23
N ALA A 68 -8.02 0.69 -4.77
CA ALA A 68 -7.37 1.92 -5.18
C ALA A 68 -5.89 1.98 -4.78
N ARG A 69 -5.53 1.46 -3.60
CA ARG A 69 -4.14 1.33 -3.14
C ARG A 69 -3.34 0.38 -4.03
N LEU A 70 -3.91 -0.78 -4.38
CA LEU A 70 -3.27 -1.73 -5.30
C LEU A 70 -3.03 -1.12 -6.68
N LEU A 71 -3.98 -0.32 -7.19
CA LEU A 71 -3.81 0.41 -8.45
C LEU A 71 -2.67 1.44 -8.37
N CYS A 72 -2.52 2.15 -7.25
CA CYS A 72 -1.38 3.04 -7.02
C CYS A 72 -0.05 2.27 -6.96
N LEU A 73 -0.01 1.13 -6.26
CA LEU A 73 1.17 0.27 -6.19
C LEU A 73 1.57 -0.24 -7.59
N ASN A 74 0.60 -0.68 -8.39
CA ASN A 74 0.85 -1.12 -9.77
C ASN A 74 1.42 -0.01 -10.67
N LYS A 75 1.07 1.25 -10.41
CA LYS A 75 1.64 2.43 -11.10
C LYS A 75 3.01 2.85 -10.55
N GLY A 76 3.48 2.26 -9.46
CA GLY A 76 4.69 2.70 -8.76
C GLY A 76 4.51 4.01 -7.97
N GLU A 77 3.27 4.42 -7.70
CA GLU A 77 2.97 5.62 -6.92
C GLU A 77 3.07 5.33 -5.42
N MET A 78 4.12 5.83 -4.76
CA MET A 78 4.31 5.73 -3.30
C MET A 78 3.53 6.83 -2.56
N MET A 79 2.23 6.93 -2.84
CA MET A 79 1.34 7.96 -2.32
C MET A 79 -0.05 7.36 -2.02
N ALA A 80 -0.83 8.03 -1.19
CA ALA A 80 -2.19 7.59 -0.89
C ALA A 80 -3.07 7.65 -2.14
N SER A 81 -4.08 6.79 -2.19
CA SER A 81 -5.04 6.79 -3.30
C SER A 81 -6.03 7.96 -3.20
N ILE A 82 -6.68 8.34 -4.31
CA ILE A 82 -7.70 9.41 -4.30
C ILE A 82 -8.85 9.09 -3.31
N PRO A 83 -9.40 7.86 -3.24
CA PRO A 83 -10.43 7.54 -2.25
C PRO A 83 -9.97 7.71 -0.79
N GLU A 84 -8.70 7.41 -0.48
CA GLU A 84 -8.16 7.66 0.87
C GLU A 84 -8.07 9.15 1.20
N MET A 85 -7.66 9.96 0.23
CA MET A 85 -7.62 11.40 0.40
C MET A 85 -9.04 11.96 0.65
N ILE A 86 -10.04 11.49 -0.10
CA ILE A 86 -11.44 11.89 0.11
C ILE A 86 -11.92 11.46 1.49
N ALA A 87 -11.66 10.22 1.90
CA ALA A 87 -12.02 9.71 3.21
C ALA A 87 -11.35 10.51 4.34
N TYR A 88 -10.10 10.96 4.14
CA TYR A 88 -9.42 11.83 5.09
C TYR A 88 -10.04 13.23 5.15
N MET A 89 -10.33 13.86 4.01
CA MET A 89 -10.83 15.23 3.97
C MET A 89 -12.31 15.37 4.33
N MET A 90 -13.14 14.37 4.03
CA MET A 90 -14.59 14.44 4.17
C MET A 90 -15.05 14.84 5.58
N PRO A 91 -14.52 14.29 6.68
CA PRO A 91 -14.95 14.73 8.02
C PRO A 91 -14.56 16.18 8.34
N ARG A 92 -13.48 16.69 7.72
CA ARG A 92 -13.03 18.08 7.90
C ARG A 92 -13.93 19.06 7.14
N THR A 93 -14.54 18.66 6.02
CA THR A 93 -15.46 19.55 5.27
C THR A 93 -16.75 19.83 6.05
N PHE A 94 -17.18 18.89 6.89
CA PHE A 94 -18.35 19.06 7.76
C PHE A 94 -18.10 19.91 9.01
N GLU A 95 -16.85 20.00 9.48
CA GLU A 95 -16.53 20.82 10.66
C GLU A 95 -16.50 22.32 10.36
N SER A 96 -15.95 22.70 9.21
CA SER A 96 -15.69 24.09 8.87
C SER A 96 -15.45 24.25 7.38
N PRO A 97 -15.80 25.40 6.78
CA PRO A 97 -15.46 25.68 5.39
C PRO A 97 -13.97 25.47 5.10
N LEU A 98 -13.69 24.91 3.92
CA LEU A 98 -12.33 24.76 3.42
C LEU A 98 -11.89 26.03 2.68
N PRO A 99 -10.59 26.35 2.68
CA PRO A 99 -10.03 27.32 1.73
C PRO A 99 -10.28 26.89 0.28
N SER A 100 -10.35 27.85 -0.63
CA SER A 100 -10.72 27.66 -2.05
C SER A 100 -9.92 26.54 -2.74
N GLU A 101 -8.61 26.49 -2.50
CA GLU A 101 -7.71 25.50 -3.10
C GLU A 101 -8.06 24.09 -2.65
N TRP A 102 -8.40 23.91 -1.37
CA TRP A 102 -8.82 22.63 -0.84
C TRP A 102 -10.23 22.24 -1.27
N VAL A 103 -11.12 23.21 -1.52
CA VAL A 103 -12.42 22.97 -2.14
C VAL A 103 -12.22 22.40 -3.55
N ASN A 104 -11.42 23.07 -4.38
CA ASN A 104 -11.12 22.65 -5.74
C ASN A 104 -10.49 21.25 -5.77
N ILE A 105 -9.52 21.01 -4.88
CA ILE A 105 -8.86 19.71 -4.73
C ILE A 105 -9.87 18.62 -4.33
N TYR A 106 -10.77 18.91 -3.38
CA TYR A 106 -11.76 17.95 -2.90
C TYR A 106 -12.82 17.63 -3.97
N THR A 107 -13.35 18.63 -4.68
CA THR A 107 -14.34 18.42 -5.74
C THR A 107 -13.72 17.71 -6.95
N TRP A 108 -12.50 18.09 -7.34
CA TRP A 108 -11.76 17.38 -8.39
C TRP A 108 -11.52 15.92 -8.01
N ALA A 109 -11.08 15.65 -6.78
CA ALA A 109 -10.90 14.28 -6.28
C ALA A 109 -12.23 13.50 -6.31
N GLY A 110 -13.33 14.14 -5.90
CA GLY A 110 -14.69 13.58 -5.96
C GLY A 110 -15.11 13.19 -7.38
N ALA A 111 -14.87 14.05 -8.37
CA ALA A 111 -15.14 13.74 -9.77
C ALA A 111 -14.31 12.55 -10.28
N GLN A 112 -13.02 12.50 -9.94
CA GLN A 112 -12.14 11.38 -10.31
C GLN A 112 -12.56 10.05 -9.64
N TYR A 113 -13.05 10.12 -8.41
CA TYR A 113 -13.63 8.97 -7.72
C TYR A 113 -14.92 8.52 -8.40
N ALA A 114 -15.83 9.45 -8.71
CA ALA A 114 -17.09 9.16 -9.37
C ALA A 114 -16.88 8.49 -10.73
N HIS A 115 -16.00 9.04 -11.57
CA HIS A 115 -15.64 8.46 -12.86
C HIS A 115 -15.13 7.01 -12.75
N ARG A 116 -14.45 6.66 -11.65
CA ARG A 116 -13.78 5.35 -11.53
C ARG A 116 -14.60 4.29 -10.80
N PHE A 117 -15.42 4.69 -9.83
CA PHE A 117 -16.12 3.78 -8.92
C PHE A 117 -17.63 3.97 -8.89
N LYS A 118 -18.16 5.02 -9.53
CA LYS A 118 -19.60 5.32 -9.56
C LYS A 118 -20.15 5.25 -10.99
N GLY A 119 -21.48 5.33 -11.09
CA GLY A 119 -22.20 5.34 -12.37
C GLY A 119 -22.22 6.71 -13.05
N ALA A 120 -22.67 6.73 -14.30
CA ALA A 120 -22.69 7.91 -15.17
C ALA A 120 -23.41 9.12 -14.53
N ASP A 121 -24.54 8.90 -13.87
CA ASP A 121 -25.32 9.98 -13.25
C ASP A 121 -24.52 10.78 -12.19
N GLN A 122 -23.73 10.09 -11.36
CA GLN A 122 -22.91 10.76 -10.34
C GLN A 122 -21.68 11.44 -10.94
N GLN A 123 -21.20 10.96 -12.09
CA GLN A 123 -20.09 11.56 -12.80
C GLN A 123 -20.50 12.89 -13.44
N GLU A 124 -21.68 12.97 -14.05
CA GLU A 124 -22.19 14.20 -14.67
C GLU A 124 -22.35 15.32 -13.63
N VAL A 125 -22.99 15.02 -12.49
CA VAL A 125 -23.17 16.00 -11.40
C VAL A 125 -21.83 16.51 -10.87
N MET A 126 -20.84 15.62 -10.71
CA MET A 126 -19.52 16.03 -10.23
C MET A 126 -18.74 16.83 -11.27
N ALA A 127 -18.95 16.59 -12.57
CA ALA A 127 -18.28 17.31 -13.65
C ALA A 127 -18.73 18.77 -13.78
N GLU A 128 -19.94 19.11 -13.34
CA GLU A 128 -20.43 20.49 -13.31
C GLU A 128 -19.81 21.32 -12.19
N ILE A 129 -19.50 20.67 -11.05
CA ILE A 129 -19.01 21.33 -9.84
C ILE A 129 -17.47 21.36 -9.80
N ALA A 130 -16.84 20.29 -10.27
CA ALA A 130 -15.40 20.13 -10.18
C ALA A 130 -14.67 21.00 -11.22
N PRO A 131 -13.50 21.59 -10.86
CA PRO A 131 -12.65 22.21 -11.85
C PRO A 131 -12.16 21.15 -12.84
N LYS A 132 -12.03 21.52 -14.12
CA LYS A 132 -11.53 20.60 -15.17
C LYS A 132 -10.11 20.12 -14.87
N GLU A 133 -9.27 21.03 -14.39
CA GLU A 133 -7.89 20.77 -14.02
C GLU A 133 -7.52 21.54 -12.77
N LEU A 134 -6.60 20.99 -11.99
CA LEU A 134 -5.99 21.66 -10.84
C LEU A 134 -4.84 22.55 -11.31
N SER A 135 -4.65 23.69 -10.66
CA SER A 135 -3.44 24.51 -10.81
C SER A 135 -2.19 23.75 -10.32
N GLU A 136 -0.99 24.18 -10.73
CA GLU A 136 0.26 23.57 -10.26
C GLU A 136 0.42 23.66 -8.73
N TYR A 137 -0.06 24.75 -8.13
CA TYR A 137 -0.08 24.91 -6.68
C TYR A 137 -0.97 23.86 -6.00
N GLU A 138 -2.19 23.69 -6.49
CA GLU A 138 -3.15 22.70 -5.96
C GLU A 138 -2.66 21.26 -6.18
N LYS A 139 -2.05 20.96 -7.33
CA LYS A 139 -1.39 19.66 -7.58
C LYS A 139 -0.27 19.40 -6.57
N GLY A 140 0.50 20.44 -6.22
CA GLY A 140 1.53 20.38 -5.17
C GLY A 140 0.92 20.05 -3.79
N LEU A 141 -0.13 20.77 -3.40
CA LEU A 141 -0.87 20.53 -2.15
C LEU A 141 -1.43 19.10 -2.08
N LEU A 142 -2.09 18.65 -3.16
CA LEU A 142 -2.63 17.30 -3.28
C LEU A 142 -1.53 16.25 -3.13
N THR A 143 -0.41 16.41 -3.83
CA THR A 143 0.72 15.48 -3.79
C THR A 143 1.30 15.39 -2.38
N ASN A 144 1.46 16.52 -1.70
CA ASN A 144 1.96 16.57 -0.34
C ASN A 144 1.01 15.87 0.65
N LEU A 145 -0.30 16.12 0.54
CA LEU A 145 -1.29 15.46 1.39
C LEU A 145 -1.30 13.95 1.15
N ARG A 146 -1.33 13.50 -0.11
CA ARG A 146 -1.32 12.07 -0.45
C ARG A 146 -0.06 11.37 0.08
N ARG A 147 1.10 12.02 0.02
CA ARG A 147 2.35 11.48 0.59
C ARG A 147 2.28 11.38 2.11
N TRP A 148 1.79 12.42 2.77
CA TRP A 148 1.64 12.43 4.22
C TRP A 148 0.71 11.30 4.71
N ILE A 149 -0.44 11.10 4.05
CA ILE A 149 -1.38 10.02 4.40
C ILE A 149 -0.71 8.65 4.25
N TYR A 150 0.03 8.45 3.15
CA TYR A 150 0.78 7.23 2.88
C TYR A 150 1.82 6.93 3.96
N GLU A 151 2.63 7.92 4.34
CA GLU A 151 3.62 7.77 5.41
C GLU A 151 2.97 7.46 6.75
N LYS A 152 1.86 8.14 7.08
CA LYS A 152 1.11 7.91 8.32
C LYS A 152 0.54 6.51 8.40
N ARG A 153 -0.10 6.00 7.34
CA ARG A 153 -0.66 4.64 7.36
C ARG A 153 0.43 3.58 7.51
N ARG A 154 1.57 3.74 6.83
CA ARG A 154 2.70 2.80 6.95
C ARG A 154 3.31 2.81 8.33
N LYS A 155 3.42 3.99 8.94
CA LYS A 155 3.84 4.10 10.33
C LYS A 155 2.86 3.39 11.27
N ALA A 156 1.56 3.55 11.07
CA ALA A 156 0.53 2.87 11.86
C ALA A 156 0.58 1.34 11.68
N LEU A 157 0.75 0.84 10.46
CA LEU A 157 0.89 -0.58 10.18
C LEU A 157 2.13 -1.18 10.86
N LYS A 158 3.29 -0.53 10.72
CA LYS A 158 4.53 -0.96 11.39
C LYS A 158 4.37 -0.97 12.91
N HIS A 159 3.67 0.00 13.48
CA HIS A 159 3.38 0.03 14.91
C HIS A 159 2.51 -1.16 15.33
N ARG A 160 1.44 -1.45 14.57
CA ARG A 160 0.55 -2.58 14.81
C ARG A 160 1.28 -3.94 14.76
N MET A 161 2.12 -4.16 13.74
CA MET A 161 2.91 -5.39 13.62
C MET A 161 3.90 -5.56 14.78
N LYS A 162 4.45 -4.46 15.31
CA LYS A 162 5.34 -4.48 16.49
C LYS A 162 4.60 -4.77 17.78
N SER A 163 3.40 -4.22 17.97
CA SER A 163 2.60 -4.53 19.16
C SER A 163 2.10 -5.97 19.15
N GLU A 164 1.70 -6.49 17.99
CA GLU A 164 1.25 -7.89 17.84
C GLU A 164 2.39 -8.88 18.16
N SER A 165 3.61 -8.62 17.69
CA SER A 165 4.77 -9.49 17.96
C SER A 165 5.24 -9.48 19.43
N GLN A 166 4.99 -8.40 20.17
CA GLN A 166 5.29 -8.32 21.60
C GLN A 166 4.23 -9.00 22.47
N SER A 167 3.00 -9.09 21.99
CA SER A 167 1.85 -9.64 22.74
C SER A 167 1.70 -11.17 22.65
N GLN A 168 2.35 -11.84 21.69
CA GLN A 168 2.31 -13.30 21.64
C GLN A 168 3.29 -13.90 22.68
N PRO A 169 2.81 -14.71 23.65
CA PRO A 169 3.70 -15.44 24.53
C PRO A 169 4.55 -16.38 23.67
N LYS A 170 5.88 -16.34 23.82
CA LYS A 170 6.79 -17.28 23.19
C LYS A 170 6.31 -18.70 23.52
N ALA A 171 5.75 -19.41 22.54
CA ALA A 171 5.37 -20.79 22.70
C ALA A 171 6.63 -21.55 23.14
N LYS A 172 6.66 -22.02 24.38
CA LYS A 172 7.76 -22.86 24.89
C LYS A 172 7.77 -24.12 24.01
N ALA A 173 8.90 -24.40 23.38
CA ALA A 173 9.11 -25.64 22.64
C ALA A 173 8.73 -26.83 23.53
N PRO A 174 8.01 -27.84 23.01
CA PRO A 174 7.69 -29.02 23.81
C PRO A 174 9.00 -29.69 24.23
N MET A 175 9.27 -29.65 25.53
CA MET A 175 10.40 -30.34 26.14
C MET A 175 10.15 -31.84 25.91
N GLN A 176 10.91 -32.44 25.00
CA GLN A 176 10.90 -33.89 24.81
C GLN A 176 11.34 -34.52 26.14
N THR A 177 10.37 -34.94 26.94
CA THR A 177 10.63 -35.80 28.09
C THR A 177 10.77 -37.19 27.49
N GLY A 178 12.01 -37.53 27.14
CA GLY A 178 12.37 -38.88 26.73
C GLY A 178 11.97 -39.86 27.81
N LEU A 179 11.08 -40.77 27.43
CA LEU A 179 10.82 -42.03 28.09
C LEU A 179 12.15 -42.77 28.32
N PHE A 180 12.64 -42.78 29.56
CA PHE A 180 13.35 -43.96 30.05
C PHE A 180 12.48 -44.52 31.16
N GLY A 181 11.70 -45.53 30.80
CA GLY A 181 11.02 -46.38 31.76
C GLY A 181 12.09 -47.18 32.50
N ASP A 182 12.06 -47.08 33.82
CA ASP A 182 12.72 -48.03 34.70
C ASP A 182 12.08 -49.41 34.44
N GLY A 183 12.88 -50.31 33.89
CA GLY A 183 12.56 -51.73 33.80
C GLY A 183 13.01 -52.46 35.08
N PRO A 184 12.34 -53.58 35.43
CA PRO A 184 12.45 -54.26 36.72
C PRO A 184 13.80 -54.91 37.01
#